data_AF-A0AAV8XKN2-F1
#
_entry.id   AF-A0AAV8XKN2-F1
#
_cell.length_a   1.000
_cell.length_b   1.000
_cell.length_c   1.000
_cell.angle_alpha   90.00
_cell.angle_beta   90.00
_cell.angle_gamma   90.00
#
_symmetry.space_group_name_H-M   'P 1'
#
loop_
_entity.id
_entity.type
_entity.pdbx_description
1 polymer ?
#
loop_
_entity_poly.entity_id
_entity_poly.type
_entity_poly.pdbx_seq_one_letter_code
_entity_poly.pdbx_strand_id
1 'polypeptide(L)'
;MESSTLRAMKIRVPEVAQSGDTVTLSCEYDLEQVALYSIKWYWNEEEFYRFVPKESPPFRAFSMKYVNVDVSNKMFPKNTFPDMT
;
A
#
# COMPACT_ATOMS: atom_id res chain seq x y z
N MET A 1 1.77 26.18 15.26
CA MET A 1 0.79 25.32 14.57
C MET A 1 1.59 24.17 13.99
N GLU A 2 1.61 23.03 14.67
CA GLU A 2 2.29 21.83 14.16
C GLU A 2 1.34 21.15 13.17
N SER A 3 1.74 21.06 11.90
CA SER A 3 0.98 20.36 10.88
C SER A 3 1.12 18.86 11.11
N SER A 4 0.04 18.20 11.53
CA SER A 4 -0.01 16.74 11.73
C SER A 4 0.24 16.04 10.39
N THR A 5 1.47 15.61 10.19
CA THR A 5 1.99 15.09 8.92
C THR A 5 2.52 13.68 9.13
N LEU A 6 2.65 12.92 8.04
CA LEU A 6 3.30 11.60 8.02
C LEU A 6 4.65 11.68 8.75
N ARG A 7 4.73 11.08 9.94
CA ARG A 7 5.90 11.21 10.82
C ARG A 7 7.04 10.32 10.38
N ALA A 8 6.71 9.11 9.93
CA ALA A 8 7.66 8.13 9.47
C ALA A 8 7.06 7.28 8.36
N MET A 9 7.84 7.04 7.30
CA MET A 9 7.50 6.12 6.22
C MET A 9 8.73 5.29 5.90
N LYS A 10 8.56 3.97 5.86
CA LYS A 10 9.60 3.03 5.49
C LYS A 10 9.07 2.09 4.41
N ILE A 11 9.70 2.17 3.26
CA ILE A 11 9.42 1.32 2.11
C ILE A 11 10.44 0.19 2.11
N ARG A 12 9.96 -1.06 2.04
CA ARG A 12 10.80 -2.24 1.84
C ARG A 12 10.43 -2.88 0.52
N VAL A 13 11.39 -2.87 -0.39
CA VAL A 13 11.31 -3.54 -1.68
C VAL A 13 12.61 -4.28 -1.92
N PRO A 14 12.59 -5.46 -2.57
CA PRO A 14 13.83 -6.11 -3.00
C PRO A 14 14.53 -5.24 -4.04
N GLU A 15 15.87 -5.23 -4.00
CA GLU A 15 16.71 -4.47 -4.93
C GLU A 15 16.59 -4.99 -6.37
N VAL A 16 16.44 -6.31 -6.51
CA VAL A 16 16.28 -7.01 -7.78
C VAL A 16 15.20 -8.08 -7.61
N ALA A 17 14.33 -8.22 -8.61
CA ALA A 17 13.36 -9.30 -8.72
C ALA A 17 13.56 -9.98 -10.07
N GLN A 18 13.63 -11.32 -10.10
CA GLN A 18 13.70 -12.05 -11.37
C GLN A 18 12.30 -12.30 -11.92
N SER A 19 12.19 -12.45 -13.24
CA SER A 19 10.91 -12.77 -13.88
C SER A 19 10.40 -14.13 -13.39
N GLY A 20 9.20 -14.14 -12.81
CA GLY A 20 8.59 -15.32 -12.21
C GLY A 20 8.72 -15.38 -10.69
N ASP A 21 9.53 -14.51 -10.08
CA ASP A 21 9.62 -14.42 -8.62
C ASP A 21 8.36 -13.77 -8.03
N THR A 22 7.96 -14.27 -6.88
CA THR A 22 6.97 -13.60 -6.04
C THR A 22 7.69 -12.72 -5.03
N VAL A 23 7.51 -11.41 -5.15
CA VAL A 23 8.10 -10.43 -4.22
C VAL A 23 7.03 -9.73 -3.40
N THR A 24 7.36 -9.38 -2.17
CA THR A 24 6.48 -8.62 -1.29
C THR A 24 6.96 -7.18 -1.21
N LEU A 25 6.10 -6.23 -1.56
CA LEU A 25 6.34 -4.81 -1.38
C LEU A 25 5.68 -4.37 -0.08
N SER A 26 6.46 -3.84 0.86
CA SER A 26 5.95 -3.42 2.17
C SER A 26 6.11 -1.92 2.36
N CYS A 27 5.08 -1.28 2.89
CA CYS A 27 5.08 0.13 3.28
C CYS A 27 4.63 0.24 4.74
N GLU A 28 5.57 0.58 5.62
CA GLU A 28 5.30 0.90 7.02
C GLU A 28 5.15 2.42 7.12
N TYR A 29 4.08 2.90 7.77
CA TYR A 29 3.83 4.34 7.93
C TYR A 29 3.23 4.65 9.30
N ASP A 30 3.57 5.82 9.84
CA ASP A 30 2.98 6.39 11.06
C ASP A 30 2.30 7.72 10.73
N LEU A 31 0.98 7.75 10.93
CA LEU A 31 0.13 8.89 10.61
C LEU A 31 -0.26 9.72 11.83
N GLU A 32 0.25 9.42 13.03
CA GLU A 32 -0.01 10.20 14.25
C GLU A 32 -1.50 10.60 14.42
N GLN A 33 -2.40 9.64 14.14
CA GLN A 33 -3.88 9.77 14.23
C GLN A 33 -4.59 10.42 13.04
N VAL A 34 -3.89 10.72 11.95
CA VAL A 34 -4.49 11.16 10.68
C VAL A 34 -4.89 9.93 9.85
N ALA A 35 -6.03 10.03 9.15
CA ALA A 35 -6.47 8.97 8.25
C ALA A 35 -5.59 8.90 7.00
N LEU A 36 -5.21 7.67 6.60
CA LEU A 36 -4.52 7.45 5.33
C LEU A 36 -5.44 7.87 4.18
N TYR A 37 -4.92 8.71 3.27
CA TYR A 37 -5.63 9.06 2.05
C TYR A 37 -5.60 7.91 1.03
N SER A 38 -4.39 7.52 0.59
CA SER A 38 -4.20 6.40 -0.34
C SER A 38 -2.76 5.92 -0.37
N ILE A 39 -2.54 4.63 -0.63
CA ILE A 39 -1.24 4.08 -1.04
C ILE A 39 -1.35 3.65 -2.49
N LYS A 40 -0.34 3.96 -3.29
CA LYS A 40 -0.28 3.58 -4.70
C LYS A 40 1.10 3.04 -5.02
N TRP A 41 1.14 1.93 -5.75
CA TRP A 41 2.36 1.39 -6.30
C TRP A 41 2.37 1.55 -7.80
N TYR A 42 3.52 2.03 -8.28
CA TYR A 42 3.79 2.28 -9.68
C TYR A 42 5.01 1.47 -10.09
N TRP A 43 4.93 0.88 -11.28
CA TRP A 43 6.09 0.34 -11.97
C TRP A 43 6.33 1.25 -13.18
N ASN A 44 7.45 1.96 -13.18
CA ASN A 44 7.65 3.12 -14.06
C ASN A 44 6.50 4.13 -13.89
N GLU A 45 5.67 4.31 -14.92
CA GLU A 45 4.55 5.26 -14.93
C GLU A 45 3.18 4.57 -14.80
N GLU A 46 3.13 3.24 -14.72
CA GLU A 46 1.88 2.48 -14.69
C GLU A 46 1.48 2.10 -13.25
N GLU A 47 0.28 2.53 -12.83
CA GLU A 47 -0.31 2.18 -11.52
C GLU A 47 -0.74 0.71 -11.56
N PHE A 48 -0.19 -0.12 -10.66
CA PHE A 48 -0.52 -1.55 -10.62
C PHE A 48 -1.22 -1.99 -9.35
N TYR A 49 -1.09 -1.22 -8.29
CA TYR A 49 -1.83 -1.43 -7.06
C TYR A 49 -2.21 -0.09 -6.44
N ARG A 50 -3.42 -0.03 -5.90
CA ARG A 50 -3.87 1.06 -5.07
C ARG A 50 -4.66 0.56 -3.87
N PHE A 51 -4.43 1.20 -2.72
CA PHE A 51 -5.22 1.07 -1.51
C PHE A 51 -5.80 2.43 -1.10
N VAL A 52 -7.12 2.52 -1.02
CA VAL A 52 -7.86 3.69 -0.55
C VAL A 52 -8.83 3.20 0.54
N PRO A 53 -8.55 3.45 1.84
CA PRO A 53 -9.39 2.96 2.93
C PRO A 53 -10.87 3.34 2.83
N LYS A 54 -11.16 4.46 2.15
CA LYS A 54 -12.51 5.01 1.99
C LYS A 54 -13.29 4.43 0.80
N GLU A 55 -12.65 3.64 -0.08
CA GLU A 55 -13.32 3.00 -1.22
C GLU A 55 -13.82 1.60 -0.87
N SER A 56 -14.84 1.12 -1.59
CA SER A 56 -15.29 -0.26 -1.56
C SER A 56 -15.26 -0.84 -2.98
N PRO A 57 -14.38 -1.82 -3.28
CA PRO A 57 -13.39 -2.41 -2.38
C PRO A 57 -12.22 -1.44 -2.08
N PRO A 58 -11.59 -1.55 -0.90
CA PRO A 58 -10.54 -0.60 -0.48
C PRO A 58 -9.20 -0.81 -1.19
N PHE A 59 -9.08 -1.85 -2.01
CA PHE A 59 -7.89 -2.15 -2.81
C PHE A 59 -8.29 -2.41 -4.25
N ARG A 60 -7.40 -2.04 -5.16
CA ARG A 60 -7.52 -2.29 -6.59
C ARG A 60 -6.17 -2.73 -7.13
N ALA A 61 -6.15 -3.88 -7.80
CA ALA A 61 -5.03 -4.31 -8.61
C ALA A 61 -5.36 -4.01 -10.08
N PHE A 62 -4.37 -3.53 -10.82
CA PHE A 62 -4.50 -3.29 -12.26
C PHE A 62 -3.68 -4.34 -13.01
N SER A 63 -4.24 -4.87 -14.09
CA SER A 63 -3.56 -5.85 -14.92
C SER A 63 -2.44 -5.17 -15.70
N MET A 64 -1.20 -5.59 -15.46
CA MET A 64 -0.03 -5.17 -16.23
C MET A 64 0.59 -6.37 -16.95
N LYS A 65 1.25 -6.11 -18.09
CA LYS A 65 1.80 -7.17 -18.95
C LYS A 65 2.84 -8.07 -18.27
N TYR A 66 3.58 -7.53 -17.30
CA TYR A 66 4.73 -8.21 -16.67
C TYR A 66 4.63 -8.33 -15.15
N VAL A 67 3.53 -7.88 -14.54
CA VAL A 67 3.36 -7.88 -13.09
C VAL A 67 1.98 -8.46 -12.77
N ASN A 68 1.98 -9.52 -11.97
CA ASN A 68 0.77 -10.08 -11.39
C ASN A 68 0.71 -9.67 -9.92
N VAL A 69 -0.40 -9.07 -9.50
CA VAL A 69 -0.56 -8.54 -8.15
C VAL A 69 -1.46 -9.47 -7.36
N ASP A 70 -0.88 -10.19 -6.41
CA ASP A 70 -1.65 -10.98 -5.45
C ASP A 70 -2.13 -10.09 -4.30
N VAL A 71 -3.44 -9.83 -4.26
CA VAL A 71 -4.11 -9.05 -3.21
C VAL A 71 -4.61 -9.91 -2.05
N SER A 72 -4.34 -11.22 -2.07
CA SER A 72 -4.80 -12.19 -1.06
C SER A 72 -3.98 -12.08 0.22
N ASN A 73 -2.69 -11.78 0.11
CA ASN A 73 -1.78 -11.65 1.25
C ASN A 73 -1.87 -10.23 1.86
N LYS A 74 -2.96 -9.95 2.57
CA LYS A 74 -3.21 -8.64 3.17
C LYS A 74 -2.55 -8.54 4.54
N MET A 75 -1.42 -7.84 4.61
CA MET A 75 -0.98 -7.24 5.87
C MET A 75 -1.82 -5.99 6.09
N PHE A 76 -3.01 -6.15 6.67
CA PHE A 76 -3.78 -5.00 7.14
C PHE A 76 -2.90 -4.21 8.13
N PRO A 77 -2.72 -2.90 7.93
CA PRO A 77 -2.07 -2.06 8.93
C PRO A 77 -2.87 -2.21 10.23
N LYS A 78 -2.20 -2.62 11.32
CA LYS A 78 -2.81 -2.80 12.66
C LYS A 78 -3.39 -1.51 13.24
N ASN A 79 -3.27 -0.40 12.52
CA ASN A 79 -3.75 0.92 12.87
C ASN A 79 -5.11 1.21 12.22
N THR A 80 -5.74 0.22 11.60
CA THR A 80 -7.16 0.30 11.21
C THR A 80 -7.93 0.50 12.50
N PHE A 81 -8.47 1.70 12.68
CA PHE A 81 -9.36 2.07 13.78
C PHE A 81 -10.29 0.89 14.09
N PRO A 82 -10.46 0.50 15.38
CA PRO A 82 -11.41 -0.54 15.71
C PRO A 82 -12.76 -0.15 15.13
N ASP A 83 -13.38 -1.11 14.45
CA ASP A 83 -14.75 -1.04 13.97
C ASP A 83 -15.63 -0.36 15.03
N MET A 84 -16.08 0.86 14.72
CA MET A 84 -16.98 1.60 15.61
C MET A 84 -18.40 1.16 15.24
N THR A 85 -18.80 0.04 15.83
CA THR A 85 -20.22 -0.31 16.01
C THR A 85 -20.89 0.70 16.93
#